data_AF-A0A4Q6DZP9-F1
#
_entry.id   AF-A0A4Q6DZP9-F1
#
_cell.length_a   1.000
_cell.length_b   1.000
_cell.length_c   1.000
_cell.angle_alpha   90.00
_cell.angle_beta   90.00
_cell.angle_gamma   90.00
#
_symmetry.space_group_name_H-M   'P 1'
#
loop_
_entity.id
_entity.type
_entity.pdbx_description
1 polymer ?
#
loop_
_entity_poly.entity_id
_entity_poly.type
_entity_poly.pdbx_seq_one_letter_code
_entity_poly.pdbx_strand_id
1 'polypeptide(L)'
;MDRRLLLSTPYLIWLTALVLAPFSLILATSVSLRDAQTIVQPGFTADAYLSLLDPLYLQVLGRTLLFAGTHTLVTIIAAYPVA
;
A
#
# COMPACT_ATOMS: atom_id res chain seq x y z
N MET A 1 -25.50 3.59 21.71
CA MET A 1 -24.98 3.09 20.41
C MET A 1 -26.12 3.18 19.42
N ASP A 2 -26.01 4.03 18.41
CA ASP A 2 -27.11 4.31 17.49
C ASP A 2 -27.51 3.04 16.72
N ARG A 3 -28.80 2.66 16.78
CA ARG A 3 -29.35 1.46 16.11
C ARG A 3 -29.04 1.38 14.61
N ARG A 4 -28.78 2.54 13.98
CA ARG A 4 -28.36 2.67 12.59
C ARG A 4 -26.98 2.05 12.34
N LEU A 5 -26.03 2.29 13.24
CA LEU A 5 -24.70 1.69 13.15
C LEU A 5 -24.76 0.17 13.30
N LEU A 6 -25.64 -0.32 14.19
CA LEU A 6 -25.79 -1.75 14.48
C LEU A 6 -26.27 -2.55 13.25
N LEU A 7 -27.17 -1.96 12.45
CA LEU A 7 -27.66 -2.54 11.19
C LEU A 7 -26.61 -2.48 10.06
N SER A 8 -25.73 -1.48 10.06
CA SER A 8 -24.65 -1.33 9.07
C SER A 8 -23.38 -2.13 9.41
N THR A 9 -23.20 -2.55 10.67
CA THR A 9 -22.03 -3.32 11.12
C THR A 9 -21.70 -4.55 10.27
N PRO A 10 -22.65 -5.46 9.95
CA PRO A 10 -22.31 -6.65 9.16
C PRO A 10 -21.83 -6.29 7.74
N TYR A 11 -22.40 -5.24 7.14
CA TYR A 11 -21.98 -4.73 5.84
C TYR A 11 -20.57 -4.14 5.88
N LEU A 12 -20.26 -3.34 6.91
CA LEU A 12 -18.92 -2.76 7.10
C LEU A 12 -17.87 -3.84 7.39
N ILE A 13 -18.20 -4.88 8.16
CA ILE A 13 -17.32 -6.02 8.40
C ILE A 13 -17.05 -6.76 7.10
N TRP A 14 -18.08 -6.98 6.28
CA TRP A 14 -17.92 -7.67 5.00
C TRP A 14 -17.04 -6.88 4.02
N LEU A 15 -17.28 -5.57 3.89
CA LEU A 15 -16.45 -4.71 3.05
C LEU A 15 -15.01 -4.65 3.52
N THR A 16 -14.78 -4.49 4.83
CA THR A 16 -13.42 -4.46 5.38
C THR A 16 -12.71 -5.81 5.18
N ALA A 17 -13.40 -6.94 5.36
CA ALA A 17 -12.84 -8.26 5.06
C ALA A 17 -12.43 -8.41 3.59
N LEU A 18 -13.28 -7.95 2.66
CA LEU A 18 -12.97 -8.00 1.22
C LEU A 18 -11.81 -7.08 0.83
N VAL A 19 -11.69 -5.91 1.48
CA VAL A 19 -10.54 -5.01 1.28
C VAL A 19 -9.28 -5.65 1.86
N LEU A 20 -9.35 -6.21 3.07
CA LEU A 20 -8.19 -6.80 3.75
C LEU A 20 -7.73 -8.11 3.13
N ALA A 21 -8.60 -8.88 2.47
CA ALA A 21 -8.23 -10.14 1.83
C ALA A 21 -7.09 -10.03 0.80
N PRO A 22 -7.08 -9.11 -0.17
CA PRO A 22 -5.94 -8.92 -1.06
C PRO A 22 -4.73 -8.32 -0.33
N PHE A 23 -4.92 -7.44 0.65
CA PHE A 23 -3.81 -6.90 1.43
C PHE A 23 -3.11 -7.98 2.26
N SER A 24 -3.84 -8.93 2.83
CA SER A 24 -3.26 -10.04 3.59
C SER A 24 -2.45 -10.97 2.68
N LEU A 25 -2.87 -11.17 1.43
CA LEU A 25 -2.10 -11.89 0.43
C LEU A 25 -0.80 -11.16 0.08
N ILE A 26 -0.84 -9.83 -0.09
CA ILE A 26 0.35 -9.01 -0.32
C ILE A 26 1.30 -9.12 0.87
N LEU A 27 0.79 -9.06 2.11
CA LEU A 27 1.61 -9.22 3.31
C LEU A 27 2.25 -10.61 3.41
N ALA A 28 1.47 -11.66 3.14
CA ALA A 28 1.97 -13.03 3.15
C ALA A 28 3.07 -13.25 2.09
N THR A 29 2.89 -12.70 0.89
CA THR A 29 3.88 -12.82 -0.20
C THR A 29 5.09 -11.90 -0.01
N SER A 30 4.95 -10.77 0.68
CA SER A 30 6.06 -9.85 0.96
C SER A 30 7.14 -10.45 1.86
N VAL A 31 6.79 -11.49 2.61
CA VAL A 31 7.63 -12.16 3.60
C VAL A 31 7.99 -13.59 3.18
N SER A 32 7.31 -14.13 2.16
CA SER A 32 7.52 -15.48 1.66
C SER A 32 8.82 -15.58 0.84
N LEU A 33 9.46 -16.75 0.86
CA LEU A 33 10.60 -17.00 -0.03
C LEU A 33 10.17 -16.89 -1.49
N ARG A 34 10.95 -16.12 -2.25
CA ARG A 34 10.76 -15.97 -3.69
C ARG A 34 11.33 -17.19 -4.39
N ASP A 35 10.47 -17.93 -5.08
CA ASP A 35 10.88 -18.94 -6.04
C ASP A 35 10.08 -18.79 -7.34
N ALA A 36 10.70 -19.09 -8.47
CA ALA A 36 10.14 -18.85 -9.79
C ALA A 36 8.92 -19.74 -10.12
N GLN A 37 8.69 -20.79 -9.32
CA GLN A 37 7.76 -21.88 -9.64
C GLN A 37 6.53 -21.95 -8.72
N THR A 38 6.47 -21.17 -7.63
CA THR A 38 5.36 -21.23 -6.66
C THR A 38 4.99 -19.84 -6.14
N ILE A 39 3.69 -19.55 -6.02
CA ILE A 39 3.17 -18.24 -5.58
C ILE A 39 3.44 -17.96 -4.09
N VAL A 40 3.45 -18.99 -3.25
CA VAL A 40 3.75 -18.88 -1.81
C VAL A 40 4.59 -20.10 -1.39
N GLN A 41 5.84 -19.88 -0.99
CA GLN A 41 6.64 -20.92 -0.37
C GLN A 41 6.64 -20.78 1.16
N PRO A 42 6.55 -21.90 1.89
CA PRO A 42 6.66 -21.88 3.33
C PRO A 42 8.09 -21.50 3.73
N GLY A 43 8.21 -20.29 4.29
CA GLY A 43 9.42 -19.78 4.94
C GLY A 43 9.38 -18.25 4.99
N PHE A 44 10.15 -17.68 5.92
CA PHE A 44 10.17 -16.24 6.20
C PHE A 44 11.51 -15.67 5.71
N THR A 45 11.48 -14.76 4.73
CA THR A 45 12.65 -13.98 4.30
C THR A 45 12.33 -12.48 4.29
N ALA A 46 13.32 -11.68 4.66
CA ALA A 46 13.27 -10.22 4.56
C ALA A 46 14.12 -9.68 3.38
N ASP A 47 14.62 -10.54 2.50
CA ASP A 47 15.48 -10.14 1.38
C ASP A 47 14.80 -9.14 0.44
N ALA A 48 13.49 -9.28 0.22
CA ALA A 48 12.71 -8.35 -0.57
C ALA A 48 12.73 -6.92 -0.02
N TYR A 49 12.80 -6.76 1.30
CA TYR A 49 12.90 -5.46 1.95
C TYR A 49 14.32 -4.88 1.87
N LEU A 50 15.35 -5.73 1.92
CA LEU A 50 16.74 -5.28 1.74
C LEU A 50 16.98 -4.75 0.32
N SER A 51 16.33 -5.33 -0.69
CA SER A 51 16.37 -4.81 -2.07
C SER A 51 15.81 -3.39 -2.22
N LEU A 52 14.97 -2.92 -1.29
CA LEU A 52 14.49 -1.53 -1.29
C LEU A 52 15.60 -0.53 -0.97
N LEU A 53 16.66 -0.98 -0.30
CA LEU A 53 17.84 -0.17 0.04
C LEU A 53 18.88 -0.16 -1.09
N ASP A 54 18.62 -0.86 -2.19
CA ASP A 54 19.47 -0.79 -3.38
C ASP A 54 19.53 0.67 -3.87
N PRO A 55 20.73 1.22 -4.17
CA PRO A 55 20.90 2.58 -4.67
C PRO A 55 20.02 2.90 -5.88
N LEU A 56 19.65 1.92 -6.71
CA LEU A 56 18.73 2.15 -7.82
C LEU A 56 17.29 2.42 -7.33
N TYR A 57 16.78 1.59 -6.41
CA TYR A 57 15.43 1.75 -5.84
C TYR A 57 15.30 3.06 -5.06
N LEU A 58 16.34 3.43 -4.29
CA LEU A 58 16.39 4.70 -3.57
C LEU A 58 16.38 5.91 -4.52
N GLN A 59 17.08 5.84 -5.65
CA GLN A 59 17.04 6.91 -6.66
C GLN A 59 15.64 7.07 -7.25
N VAL A 60 14.95 5.97 -7.55
CA VAL A 60 13.58 6.01 -8.05
C VAL A 60 12.65 6.58 -6.98
N LEU A 61 12.76 6.14 -5.73
CA LEU A 61 11.97 6.64 -4.62
C LEU A 61 12.15 8.16 -4.41
N GLY A 62 13.39 8.64 -4.44
CA GLY A 62 13.67 10.08 -4.32
C GLY A 62 13.07 10.87 -5.48
N ARG A 63 13.19 10.37 -6.72
CA ARG A 63 12.61 11.00 -7.90
C ARG A 63 11.09 11.06 -7.85
N THR A 64 10.42 9.96 -7.46
CA THR A 64 8.96 9.93 -7.35
C THR A 64 8.47 10.82 -6.22
N LEU A 65 9.18 10.90 -5.09
CA LEU A 65 8.85 11.79 -3.99
C LEU A 65 8.97 13.27 -4.41
N LEU A 66 10.02 13.62 -5.16
CA LEU A 66 10.17 14.96 -5.75
C LEU A 66 9.01 15.28 -6.70
N PHE A 67 8.61 14.34 -7.57
CA PHE A 67 7.46 14.54 -8.45
C PHE A 67 6.15 14.69 -7.69
N ALA A 68 5.89 13.83 -6.71
CA ALA A 68 4.68 13.94 -5.88
C ALA A 68 4.63 15.29 -5.15
N GLY A 69 5.72 15.68 -4.49
CA GLY A 69 5.80 16.95 -3.77
C GLY A 69 5.65 18.17 -4.68
N THR A 70 6.33 18.19 -5.83
CA THR A 70 6.21 19.28 -6.80
C THR A 70 4.79 19.38 -7.35
N HIS A 71 4.16 18.26 -7.70
CA HIS A 71 2.77 18.25 -8.14
C HIS A 71 1.81 18.76 -7.06
N THR A 72 1.97 18.33 -5.81
CA THR A 72 1.16 18.83 -4.68
C THR A 72 1.31 20.33 -4.50
N LEU A 73 2.54 20.86 -4.58
CA LEU A 73 2.76 22.31 -4.49
C LEU A 73 2.13 23.07 -5.65
N VAL A 74 2.27 22.55 -6.88
CA VAL A 74 1.68 23.15 -8.08
C VAL A 74 0.15 23.15 -7.97
N THR A 75 -0.48 22.07 -7.53
CA THR A 75 -1.94 22.03 -7.37
C THR A 75 -2.42 22.98 -6.28
N ILE A 76 -1.69 23.10 -5.17
CA ILE A 76 -2.01 24.09 -4.13
C ILE A 76 -1.92 25.50 -4.69
N ILE A 77 -0.81 25.86 -5.35
CA ILE A 77 -0.61 27.21 -5.89
C ILE A 77 -1.62 27.53 -7.00
N ALA A 78 -1.98 26.56 -7.83
CA ALA A 78 -2.93 26.75 -8.92
C ALA A 78 -4.40 26.77 -8.45
N ALA A 79 -4.76 25.98 -7.44
CA ALA A 79 -6.13 25.92 -6.93
C ALA A 79 -6.43 27.03 -5.91
N TYR A 80 -5.45 27.48 -5.12
CA TYR A 80 -5.62 28.55 -4.14
C TYR A 80 -6.17 29.88 -4.71
N PRO A 81 -5.79 30.36 -5.92
CA PRO A 81 -6.39 31.55 -6.51
C PRO A 81 -7.79 31.32 -7.11
N VAL A 82 -8.25 30.07 -7.23
CA VAL A 82 -9.57 29.71 -7.78
C VAL A 82 -10.63 29.54 -6.67
N ALA A 83 -10.20 29.30 -5.42
CA ALA A 83 -11.04 29.25 -4.23
C ALA A 83 -11.26 30.64 -3.62
#